data_AF-A0A7X6JC19-F1
#
_entry.id   AF-A0A7X6JC19-F1
#
_cell.length_a   1.000
_cell.length_b   1.000
_cell.length_c   1.000
_cell.angle_alpha   90.00
_cell.angle_beta   90.00
_cell.angle_gamma   90.00
#
_symmetry.space_group_name_H-M   'P 1'
#
loop_
_entity.id
_entity.type
_entity.pdbx_description
1 polymer ?
#
loop_
_entity_poly.entity_id
_entity_poly.type
_entity_poly.pdbx_seq_one_letter_code
_entity_poly.pdbx_strand_id
1 'polypeptide(L)'
;MLPTYEIDCAGVENPDELWQRYLSAVPAQDPESFGYTLDSFWDAVQWQGPGWPGECELVFRNTESLGKLTTRGGKPFLDAFRQLVADTDRVAIKLE
;
A
#
# COMPACT_ATOMS: atom_id res chain seq x y z
N MET A 1 -4.47 -20.78 6.29
CA MET A 1 -4.90 -19.36 6.33
C MET A 1 -3.68 -18.53 6.02
N LEU A 2 -3.81 -17.58 5.09
CA LEU A 2 -2.75 -16.60 4.84
C LEU A 2 -2.66 -15.64 6.05
N PRO A 3 -1.48 -15.10 6.37
CA PRO A 3 -1.37 -14.04 7.37
C PRO A 3 -2.12 -12.79 6.89
N THR A 4 -2.69 -12.05 7.84
CA THR A 4 -3.34 -10.76 7.58
C THR A 4 -2.55 -9.67 8.27
N TYR A 5 -2.23 -8.61 7.53
CA TYR A 5 -1.55 -7.43 8.04
C TYR A 5 -2.46 -6.22 7.95
N GLU A 6 -2.58 -5.48 9.04
CA GLU A 6 -3.40 -4.26 9.10
C GLU A 6 -2.52 -3.01 9.04
N ILE A 7 -2.88 -2.09 8.17
CA ILE A 7 -2.20 -0.81 7.98
C ILE A 7 -3.19 0.30 8.33
N ASP A 8 -2.94 0.99 9.44
CA ASP A 8 -3.78 2.12 9.85
C ASP A 8 -3.43 3.37 9.02
N CYS A 9 -4.40 3.93 8.31
CA CYS A 9 -4.25 5.16 7.52
C CYS A 9 -4.63 6.43 8.31
N ALA A 10 -5.09 6.31 9.56
CA ALA A 10 -5.51 7.44 10.36
C ALA A 10 -4.36 8.44 10.57
N GLY A 11 -4.63 9.71 10.27
CA GLY A 11 -3.68 10.79 10.46
C GLY A 11 -2.49 10.79 9.47
N VAL A 12 -2.51 9.99 8.40
CA VAL A 12 -1.52 10.09 7.33
C VAL A 12 -1.64 11.47 6.66
N GLU A 13 -0.53 12.18 6.55
CA GLU A 13 -0.47 13.54 5.97
C GLU A 13 0.18 13.58 4.59
N ASN A 14 0.96 12.55 4.24
CA ASN A 14 1.58 12.41 2.93
C ASN A 14 1.73 10.91 2.54
N PRO A 15 1.89 10.59 1.24
CA PRO A 15 2.04 9.20 0.79
C PRO A 15 3.22 8.45 1.39
N ASP A 16 4.32 9.12 1.71
CA ASP A 16 5.53 8.45 2.24
C ASP A 16 5.25 7.86 3.62
N GLU A 17 4.48 8.55 4.48
CA GLU A 17 4.03 8.03 5.77
C GLU A 17 3.19 6.74 5.64
N LEU A 18 2.31 6.67 4.63
CA LEU A 18 1.53 5.45 4.37
C LEU A 18 2.46 4.27 4.08
N TRP A 19 3.46 4.49 3.23
CA TRP A 19 4.40 3.45 2.85
C TRP A 19 5.33 3.04 3.98
N GLN A 20 5.74 3.97 4.83
CA GLN A 20 6.47 3.63 6.07
C GLN A 20 5.64 2.74 6.99
N ARG A 21 4.33 3.01 7.14
CA ARG A 21 3.41 2.16 7.93
C ARG A 21 3.26 0.78 7.31
N TYR A 22 3.13 0.71 5.99
CA TYR A 22 3.10 -0.57 5.25
C TYR A 22 4.37 -1.39 5.50
N LEU A 23 5.56 -0.81 5.28
CA LEU A 23 6.84 -1.52 5.47
C LEU A 23 7.08 -1.92 6.94
N SER A 24 6.50 -1.21 7.89
CA SER A 24 6.58 -1.56 9.32
C SER A 24 5.61 -2.68 9.72
N ALA A 25 4.51 -2.87 8.98
CA ALA A 25 3.46 -3.82 9.32
C ALA A 25 3.71 -5.23 8.74
N VAL A 26 4.48 -5.32 7.66
CA VAL A 26 4.68 -6.56 6.90
C VAL A 26 6.13 -7.03 6.97
N PRO A 27 6.43 -8.33 6.77
CA PRO A 27 7.79 -8.82 6.62
C PRO A 27 8.33 -8.48 5.20
N ALA A 28 8.45 -7.18 4.91
CA ALA A 28 8.85 -6.67 3.61
C ALA A 28 10.23 -7.18 3.20
N GLN A 29 10.34 -7.71 1.98
CA GLN A 29 11.63 -8.05 1.37
C GLN A 29 12.24 -6.82 0.72
N ASP A 30 13.55 -6.61 0.89
CA ASP A 30 14.29 -5.45 0.34
C ASP A 30 13.59 -4.08 0.60
N PRO A 31 13.24 -3.76 1.86
CA PRO A 31 12.56 -2.51 2.19
C PRO A 31 13.42 -1.27 1.95
N GLU A 32 14.75 -1.40 1.96
CA GLU A 32 15.71 -0.33 1.68
C GLU A 32 15.64 0.18 0.24
N SER A 33 15.25 -0.68 -0.71
CA SER A 33 15.10 -0.32 -2.13
C SER A 33 13.66 0.07 -2.48
N PHE A 34 12.73 0.09 -1.52
CA PHE A 34 11.34 0.48 -1.76
C PHE A 34 11.25 1.93 -2.23
N GLY A 35 10.50 2.19 -3.31
CA GLY A 35 10.48 3.50 -3.99
C GLY A 35 9.49 4.54 -3.44
N TYR A 36 8.69 4.20 -2.41
CA TYR A 36 7.73 5.10 -1.77
C TYR A 36 6.72 5.75 -2.74
N THR A 37 6.17 4.95 -3.65
CA THR A 37 5.12 5.37 -4.59
C THR A 37 4.06 4.29 -4.75
N LEU A 38 2.90 4.65 -5.33
CA LEU A 38 1.89 3.66 -5.74
C LEU A 38 2.49 2.64 -6.71
N ASP A 39 3.33 3.06 -7.66
CA ASP A 39 3.96 2.16 -8.62
C ASP A 39 4.90 1.17 -7.93
N SER A 40 5.67 1.64 -6.93
CA SER A 40 6.54 0.77 -6.12
C SER A 40 5.73 -0.20 -5.27
N PHE A 41 4.61 0.26 -4.69
CA PHE A 41 3.70 -0.62 -3.96
C PHE A 41 3.09 -1.68 -4.89
N TRP A 42 2.66 -1.29 -6.09
CA TRP A 42 2.13 -2.23 -7.08
C TRP A 42 3.18 -3.26 -7.51
N ASP A 43 4.41 -2.82 -7.78
CA ASP A 43 5.53 -3.70 -8.11
C ASP A 43 5.80 -4.72 -7.00
N ALA A 44 5.76 -4.28 -5.74
CA ALA A 44 5.82 -5.16 -4.59
C ALA A 44 4.72 -6.22 -4.66
N VAL A 45 3.45 -5.82 -4.58
CA VAL A 45 2.32 -6.74 -4.36
C VAL A 45 1.92 -7.56 -5.60
N GLN A 46 2.23 -7.10 -6.81
CA GLN A 46 1.89 -7.79 -8.05
C GLN A 46 3.07 -8.59 -8.59
N TRP A 47 4.28 -8.02 -8.57
CA TRP A 47 5.45 -8.58 -9.25
C TRP A 47 6.52 -9.10 -8.30
N GLN A 48 6.30 -9.03 -6.98
CA GLN A 48 7.27 -9.41 -5.95
C GLN A 48 8.52 -8.53 -5.97
N GLY A 49 8.37 -7.25 -6.33
CA GLY A 49 9.43 -6.25 -6.25
C GLY A 49 9.81 -5.87 -4.81
N PRO A 50 10.71 -4.89 -4.64
CA PRO A 50 11.07 -4.35 -3.32
C PRO A 50 9.83 -4.01 -2.51
N GLY A 51 9.80 -4.40 -1.24
CA GLY A 51 8.65 -4.29 -0.37
C GLY A 51 7.68 -5.48 -0.40
N TRP A 52 7.96 -6.56 -1.14
CA TRP A 52 7.09 -7.75 -1.19
C TRP A 52 6.81 -8.31 0.21
N PRO A 53 5.53 -8.45 0.64
CA PRO A 53 5.18 -8.91 1.99
C PRO A 53 5.08 -10.44 2.11
N GLY A 54 5.33 -11.18 1.01
CA GLY A 54 4.95 -12.59 0.91
C GLY A 54 3.48 -12.78 0.59
N GLU A 55 3.05 -14.03 0.51
CA GLU A 55 1.64 -14.39 0.32
C GLU A 55 0.84 -14.02 1.58
N CYS A 56 -0.07 -13.04 1.48
CA CYS A 56 -0.83 -12.50 2.60
C CYS A 56 -2.17 -11.86 2.20
N GLU A 57 -2.94 -11.42 3.19
CA GLU A 57 -3.98 -10.40 3.02
C GLU A 57 -3.50 -9.07 3.61
N LEU A 58 -3.71 -7.97 2.89
CA LEU A 58 -3.46 -6.61 3.37
C LEU A 58 -4.80 -5.90 3.62
N VAL A 59 -4.95 -5.31 4.80
CA VAL A 59 -6.14 -4.53 5.17
C VAL A 59 -5.71 -3.12 5.54
N PHE A 60 -6.00 -2.17 4.67
CA PHE A 60 -5.82 -0.75 4.96
C PHE A 60 -7.07 -0.24 5.69
N ARG A 61 -6.90 0.21 6.94
CA ARG A 61 -7.96 0.74 7.80
C ARG A 61 -8.01 2.27 7.72
N ASN A 62 -9.19 2.86 7.92
CA ASN A 62 -9.39 4.31 7.99
C ASN A 62 -8.95 5.02 6.68
N THR A 63 -9.20 4.38 5.54
CA THR A 63 -8.70 4.79 4.22
C THR A 63 -9.28 6.13 3.74
N GLU A 64 -10.39 6.59 4.33
CA GLU A 64 -10.92 7.94 4.11
C GLU A 64 -9.92 9.04 4.47
N SER A 65 -8.99 8.79 5.41
CA SER A 65 -7.92 9.72 5.77
C SER A 65 -7.00 10.04 4.59
N LEU A 66 -6.90 9.14 3.60
CA LEU A 66 -6.11 9.32 2.38
C LEU A 66 -6.81 10.21 1.35
N GLY A 67 -8.10 10.52 1.53
CA GLY A 67 -8.90 11.28 0.55
C GLY A 67 -8.42 12.72 0.31
N LYS A 68 -7.67 13.30 1.26
CA LYS A 68 -7.03 14.62 1.12
C LYS A 68 -5.71 14.59 0.33
N LEU A 69 -5.15 13.41 0.09
CA LEU A 69 -3.83 13.25 -0.51
C LEU A 69 -3.90 13.28 -2.04
N THR A 70 -2.80 13.66 -2.66
CA THR A 70 -2.62 13.60 -4.11
C THR A 70 -1.40 12.76 -4.45
N THR A 71 -1.43 12.12 -5.62
CA THR A 71 -0.24 11.47 -6.19
C THR A 71 0.76 12.52 -6.64
N ARG A 72 2.01 12.12 -6.92
CA ARG A 72 3.03 13.03 -7.48
C ARG A 72 2.59 13.69 -8.80
N GLY A 73 1.68 13.06 -9.54
CA GLY A 73 1.06 13.61 -10.76
C GLY A 73 -0.18 14.46 -10.52
N GLY A 74 -0.52 14.79 -9.27
CA GLY A 74 -1.65 15.66 -8.90
C GLY A 74 -3.04 15.00 -8.95
N LYS A 75 -3.13 13.67 -9.14
CA LYS A 75 -4.42 12.95 -9.11
C LYS A 75 -4.85 12.66 -7.67
N PRO A 76 -6.15 12.54 -7.38
CA PRO A 76 -6.62 12.07 -6.07
C PRO A 76 -5.99 10.74 -5.71
N PHE A 77 -5.32 10.66 -4.56
CA PHE A 77 -4.54 9.49 -4.18
C PHE A 77 -5.44 8.28 -3.93
N LEU A 78 -6.52 8.45 -3.17
CA LEU A 78 -7.42 7.36 -2.78
C LEU A 78 -8.08 6.70 -4.00
N ASP A 79 -8.43 7.46 -5.04
CA ASP A 79 -9.01 6.90 -6.27
C ASP A 79 -7.97 6.12 -7.07
N ALA A 80 -6.72 6.63 -7.15
CA ALA A 80 -5.62 5.90 -7.76
C ALA A 80 -5.30 4.59 -7.00
N PHE A 81 -5.39 4.62 -5.67
CA PHE A 81 -5.15 3.45 -4.84
C PHE A 81 -6.25 2.39 -4.99
N ARG A 82 -7.52 2.80 -5.07
CA ARG A 82 -8.64 1.90 -5.39
C ARG A 82 -8.46 1.21 -6.73
N GLN A 83 -8.02 1.95 -7.76
CA GLN A 83 -7.74 1.38 -9.06
C GLN A 83 -6.62 0.34 -9.00
N LEU A 84 -5.50 0.66 -8.32
CA LEU A 84 -4.39 -0.27 -8.11
C LEU A 84 -4.85 -1.56 -7.42
N VAL A 85 -5.69 -1.46 -6.38
CA VAL A 85 -6.24 -2.62 -5.68
C VAL A 85 -7.10 -3.48 -6.61
N ALA A 86 -7.92 -2.86 -7.47
CA ALA A 86 -8.71 -3.59 -8.46
C ALA A 86 -7.85 -4.28 -9.53
N ASP A 87 -6.69 -3.72 -9.84
CA ASP A 87 -5.73 -4.24 -10.84
C ASP A 87 -4.72 -5.23 -10.23
N THR A 88 -4.79 -5.49 -8.91
CA THR A 88 -3.90 -6.42 -8.21
C THR A 88 -4.62 -7.75 -7.98
N ASP A 89 -4.03 -8.85 -8.44
CA ASP A 89 -4.64 -10.20 -8.32
C ASP A 89 -3.80 -11.19 -7.51
N ARG A 90 -2.51 -10.89 -7.28
CA ARG A 90 -1.60 -11.77 -6.53
C ARG A 90 -1.81 -11.73 -5.02
N VAL A 91 -2.03 -10.54 -4.46
CA VAL A 91 -2.27 -10.33 -3.02
C VAL A 91 -3.67 -9.79 -2.83
N ALA A 92 -4.40 -10.34 -1.86
CA ALA A 92 -5.70 -9.80 -1.50
C ALA A 92 -5.51 -8.49 -0.73
N ILE A 93 -6.06 -7.39 -1.24
CA ILE A 93 -5.99 -6.07 -0.62
C ILE A 93 -7.40 -5.55 -0.36
N LYS A 94 -7.67 -5.10 0.86
CA LYS A 94 -8.94 -4.49 1.28
C LYS A 94 -8.69 -3.05 1.72
N LEU A 95 -9.58 -2.16 1.29
CA LEU A 95 -9.62 -0.76 1.71
C LEU A 95 -10.88 -0.57 2.55
N GLU A 96 -10.69 -0.29 3.84
CA GLU A 96 -11.75 -0.13 4.85
C GLU A 96 -11.72 1.24 5.52
#